data_AF-A0A2S9FWB3-F1
#
_entry.id   AF-A0A2S9FWB3-F1
#
_cell.length_a   1.000
_cell.length_b   1.000
_cell.length_c   1.000
_cell.angle_alpha   90.00
_cell.angle_beta   90.00
_cell.angle_gamma   90.00
#
_symmetry.space_group_name_H-M   'P 1'
#
loop_
_entity.id
_entity.type
_entity.pdbx_description
1 polymer ?
#
loop_
_entity_poly.entity_id
_entity_poly.type
_entity_poly.pdbx_seq_one_letter_code
_entity_poly.pdbx_strand_id
1 'polypeptide(L)'
;LDYHVESGEVVALVGESGAGKSAGAMAVVGLLPEYAEVSGSVRLHGDELLGLTDQQMSRIRGAKIGTVFQDPMSALTPVYTVGD
;
A
#
# COMPACT_ATOMS: atom_id res chain seq x y z
N LEU A 1 13.40 5.89 3.30
CA LEU A 1 13.06 6.36 1.94
C LEU A 1 12.21 7.59 2.11
N ASP A 2 12.35 8.58 1.24
CA ASP A 2 11.54 9.80 1.29
C ASP A 2 11.08 10.12 -0.14
N TYR A 3 9.79 10.34 -0.30
CA TYR A 3 9.15 10.67 -1.57
C TYR A 3 7.84 11.40 -1.28
N HIS A 4 7.55 12.37 -2.14
CA HIS A 4 6.33 13.16 -2.12
C HIS A 4 5.63 13.00 -3.47
N VAL A 5 4.31 12.90 -3.45
CA VAL A 5 3.48 12.72 -4.65
C VAL A 5 2.36 13.75 -4.62
N GLU A 6 2.37 14.64 -5.60
CA GLU A 6 1.35 15.67 -5.75
C GLU A 6 0.06 15.14 -6.38
N SER A 7 -1.02 15.92 -6.26
CA SER A 7 -2.28 15.58 -6.92
C SER A 7 -2.10 15.52 -8.44
N GLY A 8 -2.49 14.38 -9.04
CA GLY A 8 -2.36 14.13 -10.47
C GLY A 8 -0.94 13.74 -10.91
N GLU A 9 0.00 13.60 -9.99
CA GLU A 9 1.35 13.14 -10.28
C GLU A 9 1.42 11.61 -10.38
N VAL A 10 2.29 11.13 -11.27
CA VAL A 10 2.63 9.71 -11.38
C VAL A 10 4.11 9.55 -11.04
N VAL A 11 4.39 8.83 -9.95
CA VAL A 11 5.75 8.52 -9.50
C VAL A 11 6.04 7.05 -9.72
N ALA A 12 7.19 6.75 -10.34
CA ALA A 12 7.68 5.41 -10.54
C ALA A 12 8.90 5.13 -9.65
N LEU A 13 8.83 4.08 -8.84
CA LEU A 13 9.95 3.64 -8.02
C LEU A 13 10.70 2.52 -8.76
N VAL A 14 11.95 2.77 -9.16
CA VAL A 14 12.74 1.87 -10.02
C VAL A 14 14.03 1.45 -9.31
N GLY A 15 14.49 0.23 -9.56
CA GLY A 15 15.69 -0.35 -8.95
C GLY A 15 15.76 -1.86 -9.15
N GLU A 16 16.85 -2.49 -8.73
CA GLU A 16 17.07 -3.93 -8.87
C GLU A 16 16.05 -4.78 -8.10
N SER A 17 15.92 -6.05 -8.47
CA SER A 17 15.11 -7.00 -7.69
C SER A 17 15.62 -7.06 -6.25
N GLY A 18 14.72 -7.02 -5.27
CA GLY A 18 15.11 -7.00 -3.85
C GLY A 18 15.50 -5.63 -3.28
N ALA A 19 15.53 -4.55 -4.08
CA ALA A 19 15.84 -3.20 -3.60
C ALA A 19 14.79 -2.56 -2.66
N GLY A 20 13.82 -3.34 -2.16
CA GLY A 20 12.81 -2.86 -1.21
C GLY A 20 11.63 -2.10 -1.83
N LYS A 21 11.49 -2.10 -3.16
CA LYS A 21 10.43 -1.36 -3.87
C LYS A 21 9.01 -1.74 -3.44
N SER A 22 8.69 -3.03 -3.57
CA SER A 22 7.38 -3.56 -3.16
C SER A 22 7.20 -3.47 -1.65
N ALA A 23 8.27 -3.64 -0.86
CA ALA A 23 8.21 -3.50 0.59
C ALA A 23 7.85 -2.07 1.02
N GLY A 24 8.46 -1.06 0.41
CA GLY A 24 8.12 0.35 0.65
C GLY A 24 6.68 0.69 0.25
N ALA A 25 6.22 0.19 -0.89
CA ALA A 25 4.83 0.36 -1.32
C ALA A 25 3.83 -0.32 -0.36
N MET A 26 4.12 -1.54 0.10
CA MET A 26 3.29 -2.26 1.08
C MET A 26 3.31 -1.62 2.46
N ALA A 27 4.43 -1.00 2.86
CA ALA A 27 4.54 -0.26 4.12
C ALA A 27 3.55 0.93 4.16
N VAL A 28 3.43 1.67 3.06
CA VAL A 28 2.51 2.83 2.93
C VAL A 28 1.06 2.41 3.18
N VAL A 29 0.66 1.22 2.75
CA VAL A 29 -0.72 0.72 2.89
C VAL A 29 -0.92 -0.21 4.08
N GLY A 30 0.09 -0.39 4.93
CA GLY A 30 0.00 -1.24 6.12
C GLY A 30 -0.22 -2.72 5.80
N LEU A 31 0.38 -3.22 4.71
CA LEU A 31 0.25 -4.61 4.25
C LEU A 31 1.56 -5.41 4.38
N LEU A 32 2.53 -4.89 5.12
CA LEU A 32 3.72 -5.67 5.46
C LEU A 32 3.38 -6.80 6.45
N PRO A 33 4.14 -7.90 6.44
CA PRO A 33 4.00 -8.97 7.43
C PRO A 33 4.16 -8.46 8.87
N GLU A 34 3.52 -9.11 9.84
CA GLU A 34 3.52 -8.68 11.25
C GLU A 34 4.91 -8.58 11.89
N TYR A 35 5.90 -9.32 11.38
CA TYR A 35 7.28 -9.27 11.86
C TYR A 35 8.07 -8.06 11.34
N ALA A 36 7.51 -7.28 10.42
CA ALA A 36 8.17 -6.11 9.86
C ALA A 36 7.88 -4.87 10.72
N GLU A 37 8.94 -4.15 11.08
CA GLU A 37 8.82 -2.86 11.75
C GLU A 37 8.90 -1.71 10.73
N VAL A 38 7.98 -0.76 10.86
CA VAL A 38 7.94 0.46 10.04
C VAL A 38 8.10 1.66 10.96
N SER A 39 9.02 2.55 10.61
CA SER A 39 9.25 3.81 11.32
C SER A 39 9.27 4.99 10.34
N GLY A 40 9.00 6.19 10.84
CA GLY A 40 8.90 7.41 10.04
C GLY A 40 7.48 7.97 10.04
N SER A 41 7.05 8.52 8.90
CA SER A 41 5.72 9.12 8.70
C SER A 41 5.24 8.82 7.30
N VAL A 42 3.95 8.52 7.17
CA VAL A 42 3.26 8.35 5.88
C VAL A 42 1.97 9.14 5.97
N ARG A 43 1.83 10.19 5.17
CA ARG A 43 0.67 11.08 5.21
C ARG A 43 -0.11 11.02 3.92
N LEU A 44 -1.43 10.84 4.04
CA LEU A 44 -2.37 10.94 2.93
C LEU A 44 -3.30 12.12 3.17
N HIS A 45 -3.24 13.14 2.30
CA HIS A 45 -4.05 14.36 2.44
C HIS A 45 -3.93 15.03 3.83
N GLY A 46 -2.75 14.92 4.47
CA GLY A 46 -2.48 15.46 5.80
C GLY A 46 -2.75 14.50 6.96
N ASP A 47 -3.45 13.40 6.74
CA ASP A 47 -3.71 12.38 7.76
C ASP A 47 -2.53 11.42 7.89
N GLU A 48 -2.04 11.22 9.12
CA GLU A 48 -1.00 10.22 9.41
C GLU A 48 -1.57 8.81 9.34
N LEU A 49 -0.91 7.93 8.58
CA LEU A 49 -1.31 6.54 8.39
C LEU A 49 -0.55 5.58 9.32
N LEU A 50 0.71 5.87 9.63
CA LEU A 50 1.49 4.99 10.50
C LEU A 50 0.96 5.03 11.92
N GLY A 51 0.81 3.84 12.52
CA GLY A 51 0.24 3.68 13.86
C GLY A 51 -1.29 3.57 13.89
N LEU A 52 -1.97 3.71 12.73
CA LEU A 52 -3.38 3.32 12.63
C LEU A 52 -3.53 1.82 12.86
N THR A 53 -4.58 1.45 13.59
CA THR A 53 -5.01 0.06 13.72
C THR A 53 -5.49 -0.50 12.37
N ASP A 54 -5.50 -1.82 12.22
CA ASP A 54 -5.98 -2.46 10.99
C ASP A 54 -7.43 -2.09 10.66
N GLN A 55 -8.29 -1.93 11.67
CA GLN A 55 -9.67 -1.46 11.51
C GLN A 55 -9.76 -0.02 11.00
N GLN A 56 -8.82 0.85 11.37
CA GLN A 56 -8.77 2.22 10.84
C GLN A 56 -8.23 2.21 9.40
N MET A 57 -7.20 1.42 9.13
CA MET A 57 -6.64 1.27 7.78
C MET A 57 -7.63 0.61 6.81
N SER A 58 -8.49 -0.31 7.25
CA SER A 58 -9.51 -0.94 6.39
C SER A 58 -10.54 0.05 5.85
N ARG A 59 -10.79 1.16 6.54
CA ARG A 59 -11.68 2.25 6.06
C ARG A 59 -11.02 3.13 5.01
N ILE A 60 -9.69 3.09 4.89
CA ILE A 60 -8.89 3.88 3.94
C ILE A 60 -8.58 3.05 2.69
N ARG A 61 -8.18 1.79 2.89
CA ARG A 61 -7.96 0.82 1.81
C ARG A 61 -9.26 0.61 1.02
N GLY A 62 -9.17 0.62 -0.29
CA GLY A 62 -10.31 0.51 -1.21
C GLY A 62 -11.12 1.79 -1.41
N ALA A 63 -11.26 2.64 -0.38
CA ALA A 63 -12.01 3.90 -0.48
C ALA A 63 -11.16 5.09 -0.93
N LYS A 64 -9.93 5.21 -0.40
CA LYS A 64 -8.99 6.30 -0.72
C LYS A 64 -7.71 5.81 -1.38
N ILE A 65 -7.28 4.58 -1.07
CA ILE A 65 -6.09 3.95 -1.68
C ILE A 65 -6.47 2.62 -2.31
N GLY A 66 -6.27 2.50 -3.62
CA GLY A 66 -6.34 1.24 -4.35
C GLY A 66 -4.95 0.62 -4.48
N THR A 67 -4.86 -0.71 -4.36
CA THR A 67 -3.61 -1.45 -4.58
C THR A 67 -3.83 -2.53 -5.62
N VAL A 68 -2.95 -2.59 -6.61
CA VAL A 68 -2.89 -3.69 -7.58
C VAL A 68 -1.62 -4.47 -7.30
N PHE A 69 -1.76 -5.72 -6.87
CA PHE A 69 -0.64 -6.57 -6.45
C PHE A 69 0.12 -7.14 -7.66
N GLN A 70 1.41 -7.45 -7.45
CA GLN A 70 2.27 -8.02 -8.48
C GLN A 70 1.80 -9.42 -8.94
N ASP A 71 1.23 -10.21 -8.02
CA ASP A 71 0.52 -11.45 -8.33
C ASP A 71 -0.99 -11.24 -8.15
N PRO A 72 -1.71 -10.78 -9.19
CA PRO A 72 -3.13 -10.50 -9.10
C PRO A 72 -3.98 -11.77 -8.92
N MET A 73 -3.46 -12.94 -9.32
CA MET A 73 -4.20 -14.20 -9.21
C MET A 73 -4.29 -14.68 -7.76
N SER A 74 -3.30 -14.35 -6.93
CA SER A 74 -3.33 -14.63 -5.49
C SER A 74 -4.40 -13.83 -4.73
N ALA A 75 -4.89 -12.72 -5.29
CA ALA A 75 -5.83 -11.81 -4.64
C ALA A 75 -7.31 -12.13 -4.94
N LEU A 76 -7.59 -13.02 -5.90
CA LEU A 76 -8.93 -13.39 -6.31
C LEU A 76 -9.32 -14.75 -5.72
N THR A 77 -10.38 -14.78 -4.93
CA THR A 77 -11.00 -16.05 -4.55
C THR A 77 -11.72 -16.61 -5.78
N PRO A 78 -11.27 -17.75 -6.35
CA PRO A 78 -11.66 -18.21 -7.70
C PRO A 78 -13.12 -18.66 -7.83
N VAL A 79 -13.90 -18.58 -6.76
CA VAL A 79 -15.32 -18.97 -6.74
C VAL A 79 -16.28 -17.80 -7.03
N TYR A 80 -15.76 -16.58 -7.22
CA TYR A 80 -16.56 -15.39 -7.52
C TYR A 80 -16.31 -14.91 -8.95
N THR A 81 -17.39 -14.54 -9.63
CA THR A 81 -17.39 -13.84 -10.92
C THR A 81 -17.00 -12.37 -10.73
N VAL A 82 -16.35 -11.79 -11.73
CA VAL A 82 -16.00 -10.36 -11.71
C VAL A 82 -17.28 -9.54 -11.90
N GLY A 83 -17.60 -8.69 -10.91
CA GLY A 83 -18.63 -7.65 -11.04
C GLY A 83 -20.00 -7.97 -10.43
N ASP A 84 -20.15 -9.08 -9.69
CA ASP A 84 -21.33 -9.40 -8.88
C ASP A 84 -21.16 -8.98 -7.42
#